data_AF-B7UUF7-F1
#
_entry.id   AF-B7UUF7-F1
#
_cell.length_a   1.000
_cell.length_b   1.000
_cell.length_c   1.000
_cell.angle_alpha   90.00
_cell.angle_beta   90.00
_cell.angle_gamma   90.00
#
_symmetry.space_group_name_H-M   'P 1'
#
loop_
_entity.id
_entity.type
_entity.pdbx_description
1 polymer ?
#
loop_
_entity_poly.entity_id
_entity_poly.type
_entity_poly.pdbx_seq_one_letter_code
_entity_poly.pdbx_strand_id
1 'polypeptide(L)'
;RWLSENMPEGFKSDRFRFLARTITASEEAPVEGSDGEIRIKPNLYILVWEPSFFEELLTRDYFFLFPPEILKQHTLVFQLYSYFRSRMSRRHTDVMMLSELNQKLARNIEWRRFSMDLIRELRRLSEGKGSEDLFVVNLWGYHLTVKSIEEKGKVVDYQVDIKCDVEEVLRYSRAKTTNAGKRNMAPTLPNPLRNELVSKQKLAELSSIIDGEFEP
;
A
#
# COMPACT_ATOMS: atom_id res chain seq x y z
N ARG A 1 8.17 -30.08 -3.15
CA ARG A 1 9.52 -30.71 -3.20
C ARG A 1 10.41 -29.77 -3.99
N TRP A 2 11.39 -29.16 -3.35
CA TRP A 2 12.36 -28.29 -4.02
C TRP A 2 13.53 -29.19 -4.41
N LEU A 3 13.78 -29.32 -5.72
CA LEU A 3 14.95 -30.05 -6.22
C LEU A 3 16.13 -29.09 -6.12
N SER A 4 16.85 -29.13 -5.01
CA SER A 4 18.24 -28.68 -5.02
C SER A 4 19.10 -29.85 -5.48
N GLU A 5 20.15 -29.60 -6.27
CA GLU A 5 21.03 -30.65 -6.80
C GLU A 5 21.52 -31.63 -5.73
N ASN A 6 21.71 -31.17 -4.49
CA ASN A 6 22.22 -31.98 -3.37
C ASN A 6 21.18 -32.40 -2.33
N MET A 7 19.94 -31.88 -2.38
CA MET A 7 18.86 -32.32 -1.48
C MET A 7 17.56 -32.49 -2.29
N PRO A 8 17.24 -33.73 -2.69
CA PRO A 8 16.01 -34.03 -3.46
C PRO A 8 14.73 -33.92 -2.61
N GLU A 9 14.85 -33.93 -1.28
CA GLU A 9 13.73 -33.72 -0.33
C GLU A 9 13.97 -32.51 0.59
N GLY A 10 14.46 -31.40 0.03
CA GLY A 10 14.68 -30.17 0.78
C GLY A 10 13.41 -29.43 1.19
N PHE A 11 13.43 -28.84 2.39
CA PHE A 11 12.45 -27.85 2.85
C PHE A 11 12.99 -26.43 2.61
N LYS A 12 12.30 -25.63 1.79
CA LYS A 12 12.66 -24.23 1.56
C LYS A 12 12.13 -23.35 2.69
N SER A 13 13.01 -22.60 3.32
CA SER A 13 12.67 -21.48 4.20
C SER A 13 13.16 -20.19 3.59
N ASP A 14 12.36 -19.12 3.64
CA ASP A 14 12.70 -17.81 3.10
C ASP A 14 12.46 -16.75 4.18
N ARG A 15 13.53 -16.07 4.62
CA ARG A 15 13.47 -15.06 5.67
C ARG A 15 13.55 -13.68 5.03
N PHE A 16 12.44 -12.95 5.07
CA PHE A 16 12.30 -11.65 4.44
C PHE A 16 12.09 -10.52 5.45
N ARG A 17 12.60 -9.32 5.14
CA ARG A 17 12.32 -8.07 5.86
C ARG A 17 12.26 -6.93 4.83
N PHE A 18 11.24 -6.08 4.90
CA PHE A 18 11.07 -4.97 3.94
C PHE A 18 12.23 -3.97 3.94
N LEU A 19 12.66 -3.55 5.13
CA LEU A 19 13.73 -2.57 5.31
C LEU A 19 15.00 -3.30 5.74
N ALA A 20 16.04 -3.23 4.89
CA ALA A 20 17.37 -3.73 5.21
C ALA A 20 18.07 -2.81 6.21
N ARG A 21 17.91 -1.49 6.03
CA ARG A 21 18.45 -0.46 6.93
C ARG A 21 17.55 0.76 6.94
N THR A 22 17.43 1.39 8.11
CA THR A 22 16.72 2.66 8.28
C THR A 22 17.64 3.64 8.98
N ILE A 23 17.98 4.74 8.31
CA ILE A 23 18.70 5.87 8.93
C ILE A 23 17.65 6.91 9.28
N THR A 24 17.67 7.39 10.52
CA THR A 24 16.65 8.30 11.03
C THR A 24 17.30 9.58 11.53
N ALA A 25 16.64 10.72 11.30
CA ALA A 25 17.02 11.98 11.92
C ALA A 25 15.85 12.51 12.75
N SER A 26 16.16 12.83 14.01
CA SER A 26 15.22 13.35 15.00
C SER A 26 15.59 14.79 15.34
N GLU A 27 14.59 15.63 15.57
CA GLU A 27 14.80 16.99 16.10
C GLU A 27 15.02 16.96 17.62
N GLU A 28 14.27 16.11 18.31
CA GLU A 28 14.41 15.88 19.75
C GLU A 28 15.58 14.93 20.04
N ALA A 29 16.25 15.14 21.18
CA ALA A 29 17.27 14.23 21.68
C ALA A 29 16.65 12.86 22.06
N PRO A 30 17.41 11.74 21.94
CA PRO A 30 16.96 10.44 22.40
C PRO A 30 16.63 10.45 23.90
N VAL A 31 15.54 9.77 24.28
CA VAL A 31 15.08 9.70 25.67
C VAL A 31 15.02 8.24 26.11
N GLU A 32 15.47 7.94 27.32
CA GLU A 32 15.34 6.60 27.90
C GLU A 32 13.90 6.36 28.36
N GLY A 33 13.30 5.25 27.92
CA GLY A 33 11.96 4.83 28.31
C GLY A 33 11.93 4.26 29.73
N SER A 34 10.72 4.07 30.27
CA SER A 34 10.50 3.41 31.56
C SER A 34 10.96 1.94 31.59
N ASP A 35 11.13 1.36 30.42
CA ASP A 35 11.65 0.02 30.14
C ASP A 35 13.19 -0.02 30.01
N GLY A 36 13.87 1.12 30.07
CA GLY A 36 15.32 1.24 29.86
C GLY A 36 15.73 1.22 28.38
N GLU A 37 14.77 1.24 27.45
CA GLU A 37 15.06 1.28 26.01
C GLU A 37 15.13 2.72 25.51
N ILE A 38 16.03 2.98 24.55
CA ILE A 38 16.15 4.29 23.92
C ILE A 38 14.97 4.52 22.98
N ARG A 39 14.23 5.60 23.22
CA ARG A 39 13.14 6.08 22.38
C ARG A 39 13.58 7.32 21.60
N ILE A 40 13.36 7.26 20.30
CA ILE A 40 13.62 8.37 19.36
C ILE A 40 12.33 8.77 18.66
N LYS A 41 12.19 10.05 18.29
CA LYS A 41 11.07 10.58 17.51
C LYS A 41 11.58 11.19 16.20
N PRO A 42 11.81 10.35 15.18
CA PRO A 42 12.37 10.83 13.93
C PRO A 42 11.33 11.50 13.04
N ASN A 43 11.76 12.57 12.38
CA ASN A 43 10.96 13.31 11.39
C ASN A 43 11.39 12.99 9.95
N LEU A 44 12.64 12.54 9.77
CA LEU A 44 13.21 12.16 8.48
C LEU A 44 13.62 10.70 8.49
N TYR A 45 13.26 10.00 7.42
CA TYR A 45 13.60 8.60 7.20
C TYR A 45 14.34 8.44 5.87
N ILE A 46 15.56 7.92 5.95
CA ILE A 46 16.29 7.43 4.78
C ILE A 46 16.17 5.91 4.79
N LEU A 47 15.34 5.40 3.88
CA LEU A 47 14.96 3.99 3.80
C LEU A 47 15.85 3.25 2.81
N VAL A 48 16.48 2.17 3.27
CA VAL A 48 17.17 1.20 2.43
C VAL A 48 16.32 -0.08 2.43
N TRP A 49 15.63 -0.31 1.32
CA TRP A 49 14.79 -1.48 1.10
C TRP A 49 15.63 -2.74 0.89
N GLU A 50 15.02 -3.92 1.06
CA GLU A 50 15.64 -5.18 0.65
C GLU A 50 15.89 -5.16 -0.87
N PRO A 51 17.09 -5.54 -1.36
CA PRO A 51 17.46 -5.34 -2.76
C PRO A 51 16.51 -5.98 -3.78
N SER A 52 16.08 -7.22 -3.54
CA SER A 52 15.20 -7.95 -4.46
C SER A 52 13.84 -7.27 -4.57
N PHE A 53 13.29 -6.86 -3.43
CA PHE A 53 12.04 -6.13 -3.33
C PHE A 53 12.16 -4.71 -3.90
N PHE A 54 13.29 -4.02 -3.73
CA PHE A 54 13.49 -2.68 -4.28
C PHE A 54 13.52 -2.68 -5.81
N GLU A 55 14.23 -3.63 -6.40
CA GLU A 55 14.21 -3.83 -7.85
C GLU A 55 12.81 -4.21 -8.34
N GLU A 56 12.08 -5.07 -7.62
CA GLU A 56 10.69 -5.39 -7.97
C GLU A 56 9.78 -4.16 -7.86
N LEU A 57 9.98 -3.34 -6.83
CA LEU A 57 9.22 -2.12 -6.61
C LEU A 57 9.38 -1.14 -7.77
N LEU A 58 10.61 -0.96 -8.28
CA LEU A 58 10.92 -0.06 -9.41
C LEU A 58 10.55 -0.62 -10.78
N THR A 59 10.58 -1.95 -10.94
CA THR A 59 10.30 -2.60 -12.24
C THR A 59 8.83 -2.91 -12.42
N ARG A 60 8.09 -3.16 -11.34
CA ARG A 60 6.66 -3.51 -11.33
C ARG A 60 5.82 -2.45 -10.62
N ASP A 61 6.09 -1.17 -10.92
CA ASP A 61 5.40 0.00 -10.33
C ASP A 61 3.87 -0.16 -10.27
N TYR A 62 3.25 -0.70 -11.31
CA TYR A 62 1.79 -0.88 -11.39
C TYR A 62 1.20 -1.81 -10.33
N PHE A 63 1.97 -2.73 -9.73
CA PHE A 63 1.46 -3.58 -8.65
C PHE A 63 1.41 -2.83 -7.32
N PHE A 64 2.45 -2.06 -7.00
CA PHE A 64 2.64 -1.45 -5.69
C PHE A 64 2.12 0.00 -5.58
N LEU A 65 1.83 0.67 -6.71
CA LEU A 65 1.28 2.02 -6.70
C LEU A 65 -0.23 2.03 -6.49
N PHE A 66 -0.63 2.43 -5.28
CA PHE A 66 -2.02 2.66 -4.91
C PHE A 66 -2.41 4.13 -5.11
N PRO A 67 -3.68 4.43 -5.47
CA PRO A 67 -4.20 5.80 -5.42
C PRO A 67 -3.95 6.43 -4.04
N PRO A 68 -3.35 7.63 -3.93
CA PRO A 68 -3.05 8.24 -2.62
C PRO A 68 -4.27 8.36 -1.69
N GLU A 69 -5.46 8.47 -2.27
CA GLU A 69 -6.73 8.60 -1.57
C GLU A 69 -7.13 7.32 -0.83
N ILE A 70 -6.74 6.13 -1.34
CA ILE A 70 -7.03 4.83 -0.68
C ILE A 70 -6.22 4.62 0.59
N LEU A 71 -5.04 5.24 0.67
CA LEU A 71 -4.13 5.14 1.82
C LEU A 71 -4.68 5.87 3.05
N LYS A 72 -5.68 6.74 2.87
CA LYS A 72 -6.37 7.47 3.95
C LYS A 72 -7.69 6.81 4.35
N GLN A 73 -8.12 5.77 3.65
CA GLN A 73 -9.40 5.12 3.90
C GLN A 73 -9.33 4.12 5.06
N HIS A 74 -10.51 3.70 5.51
CA HIS A 74 -10.62 2.64 6.49
C HIS A 74 -9.97 1.34 6.01
N THR A 75 -9.37 0.58 6.94
CA THR A 75 -8.60 -0.64 6.66
C THR A 75 -9.35 -1.65 5.78
N LEU A 76 -10.66 -1.84 6.03
CA LEU A 76 -11.47 -2.77 5.22
C LEU A 76 -11.61 -2.33 3.76
N VAL A 77 -11.70 -1.02 3.50
CA VAL A 77 -11.77 -0.47 2.14
C VAL A 77 -10.44 -0.66 1.43
N PHE A 78 -9.32 -0.41 2.14
CA PHE A 78 -7.98 -0.65 1.60
C PHE A 78 -7.74 -2.13 1.28
N GLN A 79 -8.15 -3.04 2.17
CA GLN A 79 -8.07 -4.49 1.95
C GLN A 79 -8.95 -4.93 0.78
N LEU A 80 -10.17 -4.41 0.66
CA LEU A 80 -11.07 -4.69 -0.46
C LEU A 80 -10.45 -4.26 -1.80
N TYR A 81 -9.91 -3.04 -1.87
CA TYR A 81 -9.24 -2.53 -3.07
C TYR A 81 -8.02 -3.39 -3.45
N SER A 82 -7.19 -3.73 -2.46
CA SER A 82 -6.01 -4.59 -2.65
C SER A 82 -6.39 -5.99 -3.15
N TYR A 83 -7.50 -6.54 -2.65
CA TYR A 83 -8.04 -7.80 -3.13
C TYR A 83 -8.49 -7.70 -4.59
N PHE A 84 -9.22 -6.65 -4.98
CA PHE A 84 -9.64 -6.46 -6.36
C PHE A 84 -8.47 -6.24 -7.32
N ARG A 85 -7.40 -5.56 -6.90
CA ARG A 85 -6.16 -5.45 -7.68
C ARG A 85 -5.57 -6.80 -8.05
N SER A 86 -5.55 -7.75 -7.12
CA SER A 86 -5.05 -9.10 -7.38
C SER A 86 -6.02 -9.93 -8.25
N ARG A 87 -7.32 -9.90 -7.91
CA ARG A 87 -8.35 -10.76 -8.52
C ARG A 87 -8.78 -10.32 -9.91
N MET A 88 -8.94 -9.01 -10.12
CA MET A 88 -9.46 -8.44 -11.38
C MET A 88 -8.38 -8.19 -12.42
N SER A 89 -7.15 -8.64 -12.19
CA SER A 89 -6.01 -8.45 -13.10
C SER A 89 -6.27 -8.91 -14.55
N ARG A 90 -7.18 -9.87 -14.75
CA ARG A 90 -7.58 -10.37 -16.08
C ARG A 90 -9.10 -10.45 -16.27
N ARG A 91 -9.89 -9.82 -15.40
CA ARG A 91 -11.36 -9.88 -15.41
C ARG A 91 -11.94 -8.48 -15.51
N HIS A 92 -12.85 -8.27 -16.46
CA HIS A 92 -13.54 -6.98 -16.63
C HIS A 92 -14.79 -6.86 -15.75
N THR A 93 -15.47 -7.97 -15.50
CA THR A 93 -16.64 -8.03 -14.63
C THR A 93 -16.58 -9.28 -13.77
N ASP A 94 -17.07 -9.18 -12.53
CA ASP A 94 -17.25 -10.33 -11.64
C ASP A 94 -18.43 -10.04 -10.71
N VAL A 95 -18.99 -11.08 -10.13
CA VAL A 95 -20.03 -10.96 -9.10
C VAL A 95 -19.57 -11.75 -7.88
N MET A 96 -19.69 -11.14 -6.71
CA MET A 96 -19.30 -11.76 -5.45
C MET A 96 -20.32 -11.51 -4.37
N MET A 97 -20.44 -12.45 -3.44
CA MET A 97 -21.22 -12.26 -2.22
C MET A 97 -20.36 -11.58 -1.16
N LEU A 98 -20.96 -10.73 -0.33
CA LEU A 98 -20.24 -10.08 0.75
C LEU A 98 -19.78 -11.11 1.80
N SER A 99 -20.52 -12.20 1.99
CA SER A 99 -20.10 -13.36 2.81
C SER A 99 -18.80 -14.01 2.32
N GLU A 100 -18.63 -14.14 1.00
CA GLU A 100 -17.37 -14.62 0.41
C GLU A 100 -16.24 -13.62 0.62
N LEU A 101 -16.52 -12.31 0.46
CA LEU A 101 -15.54 -11.27 0.74
C LEU A 101 -15.09 -11.30 2.21
N ASN A 102 -15.98 -11.59 3.16
CA ASN A 102 -15.61 -11.75 4.56
C ASN A 102 -14.58 -12.89 4.75
N GLN A 103 -14.82 -14.04 4.11
CA GLN A 103 -13.90 -15.19 4.17
C GLN A 103 -12.56 -14.93 3.49
N LYS A 104 -12.52 -14.06 2.47
CA LYS A 104 -11.28 -13.73 1.76
C LYS A 104 -10.48 -12.61 2.43
N LEU A 105 -11.15 -11.62 3.02
CA LEU A 105 -10.53 -10.44 3.60
C LEU A 105 -10.28 -10.58 5.11
N ALA A 106 -11.25 -11.12 5.86
CA ALA A 106 -11.30 -10.98 7.31
C ALA A 106 -11.96 -12.18 8.01
N ARG A 107 -11.39 -13.38 7.85
CA ARG A 107 -11.92 -14.64 8.44
C ARG A 107 -12.16 -14.59 9.95
N ASN A 108 -11.40 -13.76 10.66
CA ASN A 108 -11.48 -13.64 12.11
C ASN A 108 -12.54 -12.63 12.58
N ILE A 109 -13.19 -11.90 11.66
CA ILE A 109 -14.21 -10.91 11.98
C ILE A 109 -15.59 -11.54 11.79
N GLU A 110 -16.46 -11.36 12.79
CA GLU A 110 -17.85 -11.79 12.71
C GLU A 110 -18.58 -11.09 11.54
N TRP A 111 -19.41 -11.85 10.84
CA TRP A 111 -20.22 -11.39 9.71
C TRP A 111 -20.95 -10.06 9.98
N ARG A 112 -21.63 -9.93 11.12
CA ARG A 112 -22.41 -8.72 11.46
C ARG A 112 -21.55 -7.48 11.53
N ARG A 113 -20.38 -7.57 12.15
CA ARG A 113 -19.45 -6.45 12.27
C ARG A 113 -18.81 -6.12 10.93
N PHE A 114 -18.35 -7.13 10.20
CA PHE A 114 -17.74 -6.95 8.88
C PHE A 114 -18.71 -6.28 7.90
N SER A 115 -19.94 -6.80 7.79
CA SER A 115 -20.95 -6.25 6.89
C SER A 115 -21.34 -4.84 7.27
N MET A 116 -21.62 -4.57 8.56
CA MET A 116 -21.97 -3.22 9.02
C MET A 116 -20.85 -2.21 8.77
N ASP A 117 -19.60 -2.53 9.12
CA ASP A 117 -18.48 -1.62 8.95
C ASP A 117 -18.15 -1.39 7.47
N LEU A 118 -18.10 -2.45 6.65
CA LEU A 118 -17.77 -2.32 5.24
C LEU A 118 -18.87 -1.58 4.47
N ILE A 119 -20.15 -1.91 4.69
CA ILE A 119 -21.27 -1.23 4.01
C ILE A 119 -21.34 0.24 4.43
N ARG A 120 -21.11 0.57 5.71
CA ARG A 120 -21.07 1.97 6.16
C ARG A 120 -19.99 2.77 5.42
N GLU A 121 -18.78 2.22 5.33
CA GLU A 121 -17.68 2.90 4.64
C GLU A 121 -17.91 3.01 3.13
N LEU A 122 -18.45 1.97 2.49
CA LEU A 122 -18.78 2.01 1.05
C LEU A 122 -19.92 2.99 0.75
N ARG A 123 -20.95 3.09 1.61
CA ARG A 123 -22.00 4.10 1.48
C ARG A 123 -21.46 5.51 1.63
N ARG A 124 -20.53 5.74 2.57
CA ARG A 124 -19.88 7.04 2.73
C ARG A 124 -19.14 7.46 1.45
N LEU A 125 -18.51 6.51 0.76
CA LEU A 125 -17.84 6.74 -0.52
C LEU A 125 -18.78 6.84 -1.72
N SER A 126 -20.04 6.43 -1.59
CA SER A 126 -21.06 6.50 -2.64
C SER A 126 -21.62 7.92 -2.83
N GLU A 127 -21.34 8.86 -1.91
CA GLU A 127 -21.82 10.26 -1.96
C GLU A 127 -23.34 10.38 -2.17
N GLY A 128 -24.12 9.42 -1.63
CA GLY A 128 -25.59 9.41 -1.76
C GLY A 128 -26.11 8.88 -3.09
N LYS A 129 -25.28 8.25 -3.94
CA LYS A 129 -25.72 7.62 -5.19
C LYS A 129 -26.34 6.25 -4.94
N GLY A 130 -27.59 6.24 -4.47
CA GLY A 130 -28.39 5.02 -4.31
C GLY A 130 -29.43 5.11 -3.19
N SER A 131 -30.14 3.99 -2.99
CA SER A 131 -31.02 3.74 -1.85
C SER A 131 -30.32 2.87 -0.80
N GLU A 132 -31.02 2.57 0.31
CA GLU A 132 -30.52 1.62 1.30
C GLU A 132 -30.28 0.23 0.68
N ASP A 133 -31.15 -0.21 -0.22
CA ASP A 133 -31.06 -1.55 -0.81
C ASP A 133 -30.12 -1.66 -2.00
N LEU A 134 -29.90 -0.57 -2.73
CA LEU A 134 -29.05 -0.56 -3.92
C LEU A 134 -28.26 0.73 -3.99
N PHE A 135 -26.94 0.63 -3.94
CA PHE A 135 -26.05 1.77 -4.14
C PHE A 135 -24.85 1.43 -5.01
N VAL A 136 -24.32 2.46 -5.66
CA VAL A 136 -23.14 2.35 -6.52
C VAL A 136 -21.98 3.12 -5.89
N VAL A 137 -20.79 2.55 -5.96
CA VAL A 137 -19.58 3.18 -5.45
C VAL A 137 -18.44 3.02 -6.46
N ASN A 138 -17.74 4.11 -6.75
CA ASN A 138 -16.52 4.06 -7.53
C ASN A 138 -15.34 3.90 -6.56
N LEU A 139 -14.76 2.70 -6.54
CA LEU A 139 -13.57 2.39 -5.77
C LEU A 139 -12.31 2.58 -6.64
N TRP A 140 -12.12 3.82 -7.11
CA TRP A 140 -10.98 4.26 -7.92
C TRP A 140 -10.68 3.34 -9.12
N GLY A 141 -11.69 3.14 -9.98
CA GLY A 141 -11.62 2.29 -11.18
C GLY A 141 -12.40 0.98 -11.06
N TYR A 142 -12.65 0.51 -9.83
CA TYR A 142 -13.58 -0.60 -9.59
C TYR A 142 -14.97 -0.04 -9.27
N HIS A 143 -15.87 -0.11 -10.23
CA HIS A 143 -17.26 0.28 -10.05
C HIS A 143 -18.02 -0.86 -9.41
N LEU A 144 -18.46 -0.66 -8.18
CA LEU A 144 -19.23 -1.65 -7.43
C LEU A 144 -20.71 -1.26 -7.45
N THR A 145 -21.57 -2.23 -7.72
CA THR A 145 -23.01 -2.14 -7.45
C THR A 145 -23.32 -3.09 -6.32
N VAL A 146 -23.73 -2.56 -5.18
CA VAL A 146 -24.04 -3.35 -3.98
C VAL A 146 -25.54 -3.43 -3.84
N LYS A 147 -26.07 -4.65 -3.76
CA LYS A 147 -27.50 -4.95 -3.59
C LYS A 147 -27.72 -5.73 -2.30
N SER A 148 -28.65 -5.29 -1.46
CA SER A 148 -29.09 -6.07 -0.29
C SER A 148 -29.87 -7.30 -0.75
N ILE A 149 -29.63 -8.44 -0.10
CA ILE A 149 -30.43 -9.64 -0.25
C ILE A 149 -31.20 -9.82 1.05
N GLU A 150 -32.51 -9.70 0.95
CA GLU A 150 -33.42 -9.87 2.07
C GLU A 150 -34.14 -11.22 1.98
N GLU A 151 -34.13 -11.95 3.09
CA GLU A 151 -35.02 -13.10 3.28
C GLU A 151 -35.88 -12.86 4.51
N LYS A 152 -37.20 -12.99 4.34
CA LYS A 152 -38.19 -12.84 5.43
C LYS A 152 -38.04 -11.52 6.21
N GLY A 153 -37.74 -10.42 5.51
CA GLY A 153 -37.59 -9.08 6.08
C GLY A 153 -36.32 -8.88 6.91
N LYS A 154 -35.31 -9.75 6.75
CA LYS A 154 -33.97 -9.56 7.34
C LYS A 154 -32.93 -9.62 6.23
N VAL A 155 -31.96 -8.71 6.29
CA VAL A 155 -30.79 -8.75 5.40
C VAL A 155 -29.94 -9.96 5.73
N VAL A 156 -29.86 -10.90 4.80
CA VAL A 156 -29.07 -12.14 4.94
C VAL A 156 -27.68 -11.98 4.34
N ASP A 157 -27.57 -11.31 3.19
CA ASP A 157 -26.30 -11.09 2.49
C ASP A 157 -26.38 -9.85 1.58
N TYR A 158 -25.27 -9.50 0.94
CA TYR A 158 -25.20 -8.49 -0.10
C TYR A 158 -24.51 -9.05 -1.34
N GLN A 159 -25.10 -8.79 -2.51
CA GLN A 159 -24.46 -9.05 -3.79
C GLN A 159 -23.63 -7.84 -4.19
N VAL A 160 -22.38 -8.07 -4.58
CA VAL A 160 -21.44 -7.06 -5.06
C VAL A 160 -21.11 -7.36 -6.51
N ASP A 161 -21.72 -6.61 -7.42
CA ASP A 161 -21.38 -6.64 -8.84
C ASP A 161 -20.21 -5.70 -9.08
N ILE A 162 -19.14 -6.20 -9.70
CA ILE A 162 -17.88 -5.50 -9.87
C ILE A 162 -17.63 -5.29 -11.35
N LYS A 163 -17.44 -4.05 -11.77
CA LYS A 163 -17.00 -3.69 -13.12
C LYS A 163 -15.66 -2.95 -13.04
N CYS A 164 -14.65 -3.49 -13.69
CA CYS A 164 -13.30 -2.97 -13.72
C CYS A 164 -13.10 -2.08 -14.95
N ASP A 165 -12.83 -0.80 -14.73
CA ASP A 165 -12.32 0.12 -15.74
C ASP A 165 -10.80 0.22 -15.60
N VAL A 166 -10.08 -0.45 -16.51
CA VAL A 166 -8.61 -0.55 -16.47
C VAL A 166 -7.95 0.81 -16.65
N GLU A 167 -8.50 1.67 -17.50
CA GLU A 167 -7.92 2.99 -17.76
C GLU A 167 -8.06 3.89 -16.52
N GLU A 168 -9.21 3.83 -15.86
CA GLU A 168 -9.46 4.60 -14.66
C GLU A 168 -8.58 4.14 -13.48
N VAL A 169 -8.38 2.82 -13.31
CA VAL A 169 -7.44 2.28 -12.31
C VAL A 169 -6.03 2.81 -12.54
N LEU A 170 -5.54 2.79 -13.79
CA LEU A 170 -4.21 3.30 -14.14
C LEU A 170 -4.08 4.81 -13.89
N ARG A 171 -5.14 5.56 -14.20
CA ARG A 171 -5.20 7.02 -14.00
C ARG A 171 -5.11 7.39 -12.53
N TYR A 172 -5.88 6.75 -11.65
CA TYR A 172 -5.83 7.04 -10.21
C TYR A 172 -4.54 6.56 -9.55
N SER A 173 -3.96 5.46 -10.02
CA SER A 173 -2.64 5.00 -9.57
C SER A 173 -1.49 5.91 -10.00
N ARG A 174 -1.74 6.95 -10.82
CA ARG A 174 -0.72 7.84 -11.39
C ARG A 174 0.41 7.07 -12.10
N ALA A 175 0.12 5.87 -12.58
CA ALA A 175 1.08 5.04 -13.27
C ALA A 175 1.36 5.67 -14.64
N LYS A 176 2.62 6.08 -14.89
CA LYS A 176 3.02 6.57 -16.21
C LYS A 176 3.14 5.37 -17.15
N THR A 177 2.32 5.32 -18.19
CA THR A 177 2.39 4.32 -19.26
C THR A 177 3.59 4.52 -20.20
N THR A 178 4.38 5.58 -20.00
CA THR A 178 5.54 5.92 -20.82
C THR A 178 6.82 5.95 -19.98
N ASN A 179 7.51 4.80 -19.92
CA ASN A 179 8.92 4.72 -19.57
C ASN A 179 9.82 5.12 -20.77
N ALA A 180 9.53 6.26 -21.40
CA ALA A 180 10.42 6.87 -22.37
C ALA A 180 11.32 7.89 -21.65
N GLY A 181 12.46 7.42 -21.12
CA GLY A 181 13.63 8.28 -20.89
C GLY A 181 13.91 8.79 -19.47
N LYS A 182 13.22 8.33 -18.41
CA LYS A 182 13.57 8.71 -17.03
C LYS A 182 13.85 7.49 -16.15
N ARG A 183 14.91 6.75 -16.48
CA ARG A 183 15.58 5.87 -15.53
C ARG A 183 16.34 6.76 -14.54
N ASN A 184 16.16 6.53 -13.23
CA ASN A 184 17.02 6.95 -12.11
C ASN A 184 16.49 7.98 -11.10
N MET A 185 15.24 8.43 -11.13
CA MET A 185 14.74 9.26 -10.01
C MET A 185 13.36 8.79 -9.58
N ALA A 186 13.32 8.12 -8.42
CA ALA A 186 12.09 7.95 -7.67
C ALA A 186 11.41 9.33 -7.53
N PRO A 187 10.09 9.45 -7.72
CA PRO A 187 9.38 10.71 -7.61
C PRO A 187 9.34 11.14 -6.14
N THR A 188 10.42 11.77 -5.70
CA THR A 188 10.51 12.46 -4.42
C THR A 188 9.97 13.87 -4.60
N LEU A 189 9.18 14.35 -3.63
CA LEU A 189 8.91 15.78 -3.52
C LEU A 189 10.26 16.51 -3.48
N PRO A 190 10.41 17.66 -4.17
CA PRO A 190 11.64 18.43 -4.12
C PRO A 190 11.93 18.79 -2.66
N ASN A 191 13.12 18.43 -2.18
CA ASN A 191 13.56 18.72 -0.81
C ASN A 191 13.41 20.23 -0.53
N PRO A 192 12.59 20.64 0.45
CA PRO A 192 12.41 22.06 0.78
C PRO A 192 13.71 22.73 1.25
N LEU A 193 14.68 21.97 1.76
CA LEU A 193 16.01 22.45 2.13
C LEU A 193 16.94 22.67 0.93
N ARG A 194 16.51 22.34 -0.30
CA ARG A 194 17.31 22.54 -1.52
C ARG A 194 17.58 24.02 -1.81
N ASN A 195 16.75 24.93 -1.30
CA ASN A 195 16.94 26.37 -1.44
C ASN A 195 17.86 26.96 -0.36
N GLU A 196 18.12 26.23 0.73
CA GLU A 196 19.05 26.62 1.80
C GLU A 196 20.46 26.04 1.62
N LEU A 197 20.77 25.52 0.42
CA LEU A 197 22.08 24.98 0.11
C LEU A 197 23.13 26.09 0.10
N VAL A 198 23.76 26.24 1.27
CA VAL A 198 25.18 26.51 1.49
C VAL A 198 25.98 26.35 0.19
N SER A 199 26.68 27.41 -0.21
CA SER A 199 27.50 27.46 -1.43
C SER A 199 28.40 26.22 -1.57
N LYS A 200 28.52 25.67 -2.78
CA LYS A 200 29.35 24.48 -3.12
C LYS A 200 30.76 24.51 -2.50
N GLN A 201 31.32 25.69 -2.24
CA GLN A 201 32.61 25.87 -1.58
C GLN A 201 32.64 25.35 -0.13
N LYS A 202 31.59 25.59 0.67
CA LYS A 202 31.50 25.11 2.06
C LYS A 202 31.29 23.61 2.16
N LEU A 203 30.62 23.01 1.16
CA LEU A 203 30.49 21.55 1.06
C LEU A 203 31.82 20.86 0.75
N ALA A 204 32.70 21.51 -0.02
CA ALA A 204 34.06 21.02 -0.27
C ALA A 204 34.97 21.15 0.96
N GLU A 205 34.84 22.24 1.73
CA GLU A 205 35.56 22.40 3.02
C GLU A 205 35.14 21.32 4.03
N LEU A 206 33.84 21.04 4.15
CA LEU A 206 33.34 20.00 5.06
C LEU A 206 33.72 18.58 4.60
N SER A 207 33.88 18.32 3.31
CA SER A 207 34.34 17.01 2.82
C SER A 207 35.82 16.77 3.18
N SER A 208 36.65 17.81 3.15
CA SER A 208 38.07 17.70 3.53
C SER A 208 38.29 17.38 5.01
N ILE A 209 37.32 17.73 5.86
CA ILE A 209 37.33 17.42 7.30
C ILE A 209 36.93 15.96 7.55
N ILE A 210 36.07 15.38 6.71
CA ILE A 210 35.55 14.02 6.88
C ILE A 210 36.55 12.95 6.40
N ASP A 211 37.38 13.26 5.40
CA ASP A 211 38.39 12.31 4.88
C ASP A 211 39.66 12.23 5.76
N GLY A 212 39.82 13.08 6.78
CA GLY A 212 41.04 13.20 7.60
C GLY A 212 41.08 12.38 8.90
N GLU A 213 40.00 11.75 9.33
CA GLU A 213 39.92 11.06 10.64
C GLU A 213 39.69 9.54 10.57
N PHE A 214 39.85 8.91 9.41
CA PHE A 214 39.82 7.45 9.32
C PHE A 214 40.93 6.94 8.40
N GLU A 215 42.10 6.74 8.97
CA GLU A 215 43.05 5.70 8.53
C GLU A 215 43.31 4.74 9.71
N PRO A 216 43.66 3.46 9.42
CA PRO A 216 43.27 2.26 10.17
C PRO A 216 43.94 2.03 11.53
#